data_AF-A0AAV0E054-F1
#
_entry.id   AF-A0AAV0E054-F1
#
_cell.length_a   1.000
_cell.length_b   1.000
_cell.length_c   1.000
_cell.angle_alpha   90.00
_cell.angle_beta   90.00
_cell.angle_gamma   90.00
#
_symmetry.space_group_name_H-M   'P 1'
#
loop_
_entity.id
_entity.type
_entity.pdbx_description
1 polymer ?
#
loop_
_entity_poly.entity_id
_entity_poly.type
_entity_poly.pdbx_seq_one_letter_code
_entity_poly.pdbx_strand_id
1 'polypeptide(L)'
;MSLPRSKYEEDVYINNHTSVWGSWSKDHQWGYKCCKQTIRNSYCTGTAGIEAAEAAADLMKANIARKEAAEDTQTPTEQKKVATWGTEVPDDLVLDDKKLAKALKKEEERKRDVIKDERKRKYNVKYNDEVTPEEMEAYMMKRIH
;
A
#
# COMPACT_ATOMS: atom_id res chain seq x y z
N MET A 1 -3.08 -44.90 40.30
CA MET A 1 -4.40 -44.24 40.11
C MET A 1 -4.50 -43.75 38.67
N SER A 2 -5.40 -44.30 37.85
CA SER A 2 -5.72 -43.72 36.55
C SER A 2 -6.83 -42.70 36.73
N LEU A 3 -6.67 -41.49 36.18
CA LEU A 3 -7.72 -40.49 36.17
C LEU A 3 -8.89 -40.99 35.27
N PRO A 4 -10.14 -40.94 35.73
CA PRO A 4 -11.28 -41.30 34.91
C PRO A 4 -11.39 -40.30 33.74
N ARG A 5 -11.29 -40.81 32.51
CA ARG A 5 -11.42 -40.01 31.29
C ARG A 5 -12.88 -39.60 31.07
N SER A 6 -13.10 -38.36 30.67
CA SER A 6 -14.42 -37.88 30.28
C SER A 6 -14.87 -38.53 28.96
N LYS A 7 -16.16 -38.39 28.60
CA LYS A 7 -16.72 -38.95 27.35
C LYS A 7 -16.04 -38.40 26.09
N TYR A 8 -15.45 -37.21 26.17
CA TYR A 8 -14.86 -36.51 25.03
C TYR A 8 -13.35 -36.66 25.05
N GLU A 9 -12.76 -36.77 23.85
CA GLU A 9 -11.32 -36.72 23.68
C GLU A 9 -10.83 -35.33 24.07
N GLU A 10 -10.24 -35.24 25.25
CA GLU A 10 -9.51 -34.08 25.73
C GLU A 10 -8.12 -34.01 25.08
N ASP A 11 -7.53 -32.82 25.03
CA ASP A 11 -6.18 -32.60 24.48
C ASP A 11 -5.99 -32.94 22.98
N VAL A 12 -7.06 -32.83 22.18
CA VAL A 12 -6.95 -32.92 20.71
C VAL A 12 -6.43 -31.60 20.16
N TYR A 13 -5.12 -31.54 19.94
CA TYR A 13 -4.47 -30.39 19.33
C TYR A 13 -4.42 -30.51 17.80
N ILE A 14 -4.69 -29.40 17.13
CA ILE A 14 -4.68 -29.32 15.66
C ILE A 14 -3.22 -29.24 15.19
N ASN A 15 -2.86 -29.91 14.09
CA ASN A 15 -1.59 -29.72 13.35
C ASN A 15 -0.31 -29.73 14.22
N ASN A 16 -0.22 -30.69 15.15
CA ASN A 16 0.94 -30.90 16.03
C ASN A 16 1.27 -29.71 16.96
N HIS A 17 0.28 -28.87 17.25
CA HIS A 17 0.38 -27.91 18.35
C HIS A 17 0.28 -28.63 19.70
N THR A 18 0.79 -28.02 20.77
CA THR A 18 0.62 -28.52 22.16
C THR A 18 -0.28 -27.60 22.99
N SER A 19 -0.89 -26.62 22.34
CA SER A 19 -1.74 -25.62 22.97
C SER A 19 -2.87 -25.24 22.03
N VAL A 20 -4.00 -24.81 22.59
CA VAL A 20 -5.16 -24.38 21.81
C VAL A 20 -4.92 -22.97 21.25
N TRP A 21 -5.52 -22.67 20.10
CA TRP A 21 -5.53 -21.32 19.54
C TRP A 21 -6.12 -20.31 20.54
N GLY A 22 -5.46 -19.16 20.72
CA GLY A 22 -5.86 -18.14 21.70
C GLY A 22 -5.25 -18.34 23.09
N SER A 23 -4.42 -19.37 23.28
CA SER A 23 -3.60 -19.54 24.49
C SER A 23 -2.47 -18.52 24.60
N TRP A 24 -2.20 -17.74 23.55
CA TRP A 24 -1.23 -16.65 23.53
C TRP A 24 -1.82 -15.42 22.85
N SER A 25 -1.50 -14.23 23.38
CA SER A 25 -1.92 -12.95 22.81
C SER A 25 -0.82 -11.91 23.03
N LYS A 26 -0.55 -11.10 22.00
CA LYS A 26 0.37 -9.96 22.04
C LYS A 26 -0.06 -8.93 21.00
N ASP A 27 -0.02 -7.64 21.34
CA ASP A 27 -0.31 -6.53 20.41
C ASP A 27 -1.63 -6.70 19.63
N HIS A 28 -2.70 -7.11 20.34
CA HIS A 28 -4.03 -7.44 19.79
C HIS A 28 -4.07 -8.61 18.79
N GLN A 29 -2.99 -9.38 18.66
CA GLN A 29 -2.92 -10.60 17.86
C GLN A 29 -2.98 -11.83 18.75
N TRP A 30 -3.75 -12.83 18.34
CA TRP A 30 -3.95 -14.07 19.08
C TRP A 30 -3.23 -15.20 18.36
N GLY A 31 -2.72 -16.17 19.12
CA GLY A 31 -1.94 -17.27 18.58
C GLY A 31 -1.87 -18.48 19.51
N TYR A 32 -0.99 -19.41 19.13
CA TYR A 32 -0.70 -20.61 19.93
C TYR A 32 0.44 -20.33 20.93
N LYS A 33 0.34 -20.78 22.17
CA LYS A 33 1.40 -20.63 23.19
C LYS A 33 2.68 -21.40 22.84
N CYS A 34 2.57 -22.52 22.12
CA CYS A 34 3.71 -23.38 21.80
C CYS A 34 4.70 -22.77 20.80
N CYS A 35 4.22 -22.00 19.83
CA CYS A 35 5.04 -21.44 18.74
C CYS A 35 4.82 -19.95 18.48
N LYS A 36 3.89 -19.30 19.21
CA LYS A 36 3.46 -17.90 19.04
C LYS A 36 2.98 -17.54 17.62
N GLN A 37 2.62 -18.54 16.81
CA GLN A 37 2.07 -18.30 15.48
C GLN A 37 0.69 -17.65 15.57
N THR A 38 0.48 -16.62 14.76
CA THR A 38 -0.76 -15.84 14.64
C THR A 38 -1.59 -16.27 13.42
N ILE A 39 -1.32 -17.45 12.85
CA ILE A 39 -2.13 -18.05 11.78
C ILE A 39 -2.79 -19.32 12.31
N ARG A 40 -4.12 -19.34 12.35
CA ARG A 40 -4.89 -20.50 12.78
C ARG A 40 -4.73 -21.65 11.78
N ASN A 41 -4.68 -22.89 12.27
CA ASN A 41 -4.53 -24.10 11.44
C ASN A 41 -3.20 -24.22 10.68
N SER A 42 -2.20 -23.41 10.99
CA SER A 42 -0.82 -23.63 10.51
C SER A 42 -0.16 -24.79 11.26
N TYR A 43 0.89 -25.38 10.68
CA TYR A 43 1.67 -26.42 11.36
C TYR A 43 2.59 -25.82 12.42
N CYS A 44 2.70 -26.50 13.56
CA CYS A 44 3.58 -26.06 14.64
C CYS A 44 5.05 -26.01 14.20
N THR A 45 5.66 -24.83 14.30
CA THR A 45 7.09 -24.61 14.03
C THR A 45 7.97 -24.75 15.27
N GLY A 46 7.39 -25.09 16.43
CA GLY A 46 8.11 -25.23 17.70
C GLY A 46 8.85 -23.96 18.13
N THR A 47 9.92 -24.13 18.91
CA THR A 47 10.77 -23.05 19.43
C THR A 47 11.52 -22.31 18.32
N ALA A 48 11.93 -23.01 17.26
CA ALA A 48 12.57 -22.42 16.09
C ALA A 48 11.70 -21.34 15.43
N GLY A 49 10.38 -21.48 15.46
CA GLY A 49 9.47 -20.45 14.95
C GLY A 49 9.47 -19.15 15.76
N ILE A 50 9.72 -19.24 17.07
CA ILE A 50 9.79 -18.06 17.96
C ILE A 50 11.07 -17.28 17.66
N GLU A 51 12.20 -17.98 17.59
CA GLU A 51 13.50 -17.37 17.27
C GLU A 51 13.51 -16.74 15.86
N ALA A 52 12.92 -17.44 14.88
CA ALA A 52 12.79 -16.90 13.52
C ALA A 52 11.90 -15.65 13.46
N ALA A 53 10.80 -15.61 14.24
CA ALA A 53 9.93 -14.43 14.31
C ALA A 53 10.62 -13.23 14.97
N GLU A 54 11.41 -13.46 16.02
CA GLU A 54 12.20 -12.41 16.68
C GLU A 54 13.30 -11.88 15.75
N ALA A 55 14.05 -12.77 15.08
CA ALA A 55 15.06 -12.39 14.09
C ALA A 55 14.45 -11.61 12.92
N ALA A 56 13.28 -12.02 12.41
CA ALA A 56 12.58 -11.30 11.35
C ALA A 56 12.16 -9.88 11.78
N ALA A 57 11.70 -9.72 13.02
CA ALA A 57 11.36 -8.41 13.57
C ALA A 57 12.58 -7.49 13.68
N ASP A 58 13.73 -8.03 14.06
CA ASP A 58 14.97 -7.25 14.17
C ASP A 58 15.55 -6.88 12.80
N LEU A 59 15.46 -7.78 11.81
CA LEU A 59 15.79 -7.46 10.41
C LEU A 59 14.89 -6.36 9.86
N MET A 60 13.59 -6.38 10.16
CA MET A 60 12.65 -5.33 9.74
C MET A 60 13.03 -3.97 10.34
N LYS A 61 13.35 -3.91 11.63
CA LYS A 61 13.82 -2.67 12.28
C LYS A 61 15.13 -2.16 11.67
N ALA A 62 16.08 -3.06 11.40
CA ALA A 62 17.35 -2.70 10.77
C ALA A 62 17.15 -2.12 9.37
N ASN A 63 16.21 -2.68 8.59
CA ASN A 63 15.86 -2.15 7.27
C ASN A 63 15.21 -0.76 7.35
N ILE A 64 14.35 -0.52 8.34
CA ILE A 64 13.74 0.80 8.58
C ILE A 64 14.82 1.83 8.91
N ALA A 65 15.72 1.53 9.85
CA ALA A 65 16.81 2.43 10.21
C ALA A 65 17.75 2.75 9.03
N ARG A 66 18.03 1.75 8.18
CA ARG A 66 18.79 1.96 6.93
C ARG A 66 18.07 2.88 5.95
N LYS A 67 16.75 2.74 5.83
CA LYS A 67 15.92 3.59 4.95
C LYS A 67 15.90 5.03 5.47
N GLU A 68 15.74 5.22 6.77
CA GLU A 68 15.75 6.54 7.41
C GLU A 68 17.11 7.25 7.24
N ALA A 69 18.23 6.53 7.42
CA ALA A 69 19.57 7.08 7.18
C ALA A 69 19.83 7.41 5.69
N ALA A 70 19.22 6.66 4.77
CA ALA A 70 19.29 6.93 3.34
C ALA A 70 18.40 8.12 2.93
N GLU A 71 17.28 8.37 3.61
CA GLU A 71 16.41 9.52 3.36
C GLU A 71 17.04 10.83 3.84
N ASP A 72 17.82 10.83 4.92
CA ASP A 72 18.50 12.03 5.46
C ASP A 72 19.71 12.49 4.62
N THR A 73 20.21 11.61 3.74
CA THR A 73 21.33 11.91 2.81
C THR A 73 20.86 12.26 1.40
N GLN A 74 19.56 12.19 1.12
CA GLN A 74 19.00 12.65 -0.14
C GLN A 74 18.87 14.18 -0.13
N THR A 75 19.89 14.86 -0.67
CA THR A 75 19.68 16.18 -1.30
C THR A 75 18.47 16.11 -2.23
N PRO A 76 17.71 17.19 -2.44
CA PRO A 76 16.57 17.19 -3.34
C PRO A 76 17.08 17.09 -4.78
N THR A 77 17.48 15.91 -5.22
CA THR A 77 17.54 15.58 -6.64
C THR A 77 16.13 15.66 -7.13
N GLU A 78 15.88 16.74 -7.86
CA GLU A 78 14.69 17.03 -8.64
C GLU A 78 14.19 15.73 -9.27
N GLN A 79 13.16 15.16 -8.66
CA GLN A 79 12.53 13.95 -9.17
C GLN A 79 11.86 14.34 -10.48
N LYS A 80 12.58 14.18 -11.59
CA LYS A 80 11.98 14.18 -12.92
C LYS A 80 10.92 13.08 -12.91
N LYS A 81 9.65 13.49 -12.80
CA LYS A 81 8.52 12.58 -12.84
C LYS A 81 8.41 12.07 -14.27
N VAL A 82 8.98 10.89 -14.51
CA VAL A 82 8.87 10.21 -15.78
C VAL A 82 7.41 9.79 -15.98
N ALA A 83 6.82 10.11 -17.13
CA ALA A 83 5.49 9.68 -17.50
C ALA A 83 5.45 8.14 -17.59
N THR A 84 4.72 7.51 -16.68
CA THR A 84 4.66 6.05 -16.53
C THR A 84 3.76 5.34 -17.55
N TRP A 85 3.44 5.95 -18.70
CA TRP A 85 2.74 5.24 -19.78
C TRP A 85 2.93 5.85 -21.17
N GLY A 86 3.17 4.97 -22.16
CA GLY A 86 3.23 5.30 -23.59
C GLY A 86 4.62 5.73 -24.04
N THR A 87 5.49 4.76 -24.29
CA THR A 87 6.80 4.95 -24.94
C THR A 87 6.67 5.83 -26.19
N GLU A 88 7.62 6.77 -26.33
CA GLU A 88 7.81 7.78 -27.39
C GLU A 88 7.31 9.21 -27.11
N VAL A 89 7.36 9.65 -25.85
CA VAL A 89 7.60 11.08 -25.57
C VAL A 89 9.11 11.23 -25.32
N PRO A 90 9.85 12.04 -26.09
CA PRO A 90 11.28 12.24 -25.87
C PRO A 90 11.54 12.75 -24.44
N ASP A 91 12.47 12.11 -23.73
CA ASP A 91 12.89 12.41 -22.34
C ASP A 91 13.40 13.86 -22.13
N ASP A 92 13.47 14.67 -23.19
CA ASP A 92 13.92 16.07 -23.19
C ASP A 92 12.79 17.11 -23.17
N LEU A 93 11.52 16.70 -23.10
CA LEU A 93 10.42 17.64 -22.84
C LEU A 93 10.40 17.97 -21.34
N VAL A 94 11.24 18.93 -20.95
CA VAL A 94 11.16 19.60 -19.65
C VAL A 94 9.77 20.23 -19.53
N LEU A 95 8.90 19.61 -18.75
CA LEU A 95 7.62 20.20 -18.40
C LEU A 95 7.86 21.48 -17.59
N ASP A 96 7.38 22.60 -18.12
CA ASP A 96 7.41 23.86 -17.38
C ASP A 96 6.37 23.82 -16.25
N ASP A 97 6.81 23.84 -14.99
CA ASP A 97 5.94 23.86 -13.80
C ASP A 97 4.82 24.92 -13.88
N LYS A 98 5.12 26.07 -14.49
CA LYS A 98 4.17 27.16 -14.69
C LYS A 98 3.03 26.79 -15.64
N LYS A 99 3.29 26.00 -16.68
CA LYS A 99 2.29 25.53 -17.65
C LYS A 99 1.45 24.41 -17.07
N LEU A 100 2.07 23.47 -16.35
CA LEU A 100 1.35 22.41 -15.63
C LEU A 100 0.40 22.97 -14.56
N ALA A 101 0.84 23.95 -13.78
CA ALA A 101 -0.02 24.63 -12.79
C ALA A 101 -1.21 25.36 -13.45
N LYS A 102 -0.99 25.96 -14.63
CA LYS A 102 -2.06 26.59 -15.42
C LYS A 102 -3.05 25.55 -15.96
N ALA A 103 -2.55 24.42 -16.47
CA ALA A 103 -3.36 23.30 -16.94
C ALA A 103 -4.22 22.69 -15.81
N LEU A 104 -3.63 22.48 -14.62
CA LEU A 104 -4.37 22.03 -13.43
C LEU A 104 -5.47 23.02 -13.03
N LYS A 105 -5.24 24.33 -13.07
CA LYS A 105 -6.29 25.31 -12.78
C LYS A 105 -7.43 25.26 -13.81
N LYS A 106 -7.09 25.16 -15.09
CA LYS A 106 -8.06 25.06 -16.20
C LYS A 106 -8.93 23.79 -16.10
N GLU A 107 -8.33 22.67 -15.72
CA GLU A 107 -9.04 21.41 -15.44
C GLU A 107 -10.02 21.53 -14.25
N GLU A 108 -9.63 22.25 -13.18
CA GLU A 108 -10.48 22.44 -11.99
C GLU A 108 -11.67 23.32 -12.34
N GLU A 109 -11.45 24.35 -13.14
CA GLU A 109 -12.50 25.22 -13.66
C GLU A 109 -13.47 24.43 -14.53
N ARG A 110 -12.97 23.63 -15.48
CA ARG A 110 -13.81 22.77 -16.32
C ARG A 110 -14.65 21.78 -15.49
N LYS A 111 -14.07 21.09 -14.49
CA LYS A 111 -14.82 20.20 -13.60
C LYS A 111 -15.89 20.97 -12.81
N ARG A 112 -15.54 22.12 -12.23
CA ARG A 112 -16.49 22.96 -11.48
C ARG A 112 -17.63 23.46 -12.35
N ASP A 113 -17.37 23.80 -13.61
CA ASP A 113 -18.40 24.25 -14.56
C ASP A 113 -19.32 23.10 -15.00
N VAL A 114 -18.79 21.89 -15.15
CA VAL A 114 -19.59 20.68 -15.42
C VAL A 114 -20.51 20.33 -14.25
N ILE A 115 -20.05 20.49 -13.01
CA ILE A 115 -20.81 20.18 -11.78
C ILE A 115 -21.93 21.20 -11.52
N LYS A 116 -21.75 22.47 -11.90
CA LYS A 116 -22.68 23.55 -11.56
C LYS A 116 -23.98 23.55 -12.37
N ASP A 117 -24.05 22.93 -13.55
CA ASP A 117 -25.25 23.07 -14.40
C ASP A 117 -25.48 21.88 -15.36
N GLU A 118 -26.02 20.76 -14.86
CA GLU A 118 -26.34 19.58 -15.68
C GLU A 118 -27.36 19.87 -16.81
N ARG A 119 -28.21 20.89 -16.63
CA ARG A 119 -29.27 21.28 -17.58
C ARG A 119 -28.81 22.24 -18.68
N LYS A 120 -27.58 22.74 -18.62
CA LYS A 120 -27.09 23.82 -19.49
C LYS A 120 -25.71 23.55 -20.06
N ARG A 121 -25.36 22.28 -20.31
CA ARG A 121 -24.16 21.94 -21.10
C ARG A 121 -24.24 22.66 -22.44
N LYS A 122 -23.42 23.69 -22.59
CA LYS A 122 -23.35 24.49 -23.81
C LYS A 122 -22.83 23.59 -24.92
N TYR A 123 -23.62 23.44 -25.99
CA TYR A 123 -23.26 22.64 -27.16
C TYR A 123 -22.13 23.36 -27.93
N ASN A 124 -20.92 23.26 -27.41
CA ASN A 124 -19.73 23.85 -28.02
C ASN A 124 -19.05 22.80 -28.89
N VAL A 125 -19.62 22.55 -30.07
CA VAL A 125 -18.95 21.84 -31.18
C VAL A 125 -17.99 22.83 -31.85
N LYS A 126 -16.90 23.14 -31.16
CA LYS A 126 -15.68 23.66 -31.78
C LYS A 126 -14.54 22.81 -31.26
N TYR A 127 -14.17 21.83 -32.08
CA TYR A 127 -13.13 20.85 -31.82
C TYR A 127 -11.79 21.53 -32.11
N ASN A 128 -11.02 21.81 -31.06
CA ASN A 128 -9.58 22.07 -31.17
C ASN A 128 -8.93 20.90 -30.45
N ASP A 129 -8.34 19.99 -31.21
CA ASP A 129 -7.75 18.71 -30.73
C ASP A 129 -6.31 18.81 -30.25
N GLU A 130 -5.76 20.01 -30.27
CA GLU A 130 -4.39 20.26 -29.82
C GLU A 130 -4.36 20.22 -28.29
N VAL A 131 -4.23 19.02 -27.74
CA VAL A 131 -3.99 18.79 -26.31
C VAL A 131 -2.49 18.86 -26.07
N THR A 132 -2.08 19.80 -25.23
CA THR A 132 -0.67 19.92 -24.82
C THR A 132 -0.28 18.79 -23.86
N PRO A 133 1.00 18.35 -23.83
CA PRO A 133 1.47 17.33 -22.91
C PRO A 133 1.10 17.63 -21.44
N GLU A 134 1.19 18.89 -21.03
CA GLU A 134 0.88 19.35 -19.68
C GLU A 134 -0.62 19.26 -19.35
N GLU A 135 -1.50 19.42 -20.34
CA GLU A 135 -2.96 19.27 -20.17
C GLU A 135 -3.37 17.80 -20.04
N MET A 136 -2.70 16.88 -20.76
CA MET A 136 -2.89 15.44 -20.58
C MET A 136 -2.49 14.99 -19.18
N GLU A 137 -1.33 15.44 -18.68
CA GLU A 137 -0.90 15.12 -17.32
C GLU A 137 -1.82 15.68 -16.25
N ALA A 138 -2.24 16.95 -16.38
CA ALA A 138 -3.16 17.59 -15.45
C ALA A 138 -4.52 16.85 -15.37
N TYR A 139 -5.02 16.36 -16.50
CA TYR A 139 -6.24 15.55 -16.54
C TYR A 139 -6.07 14.21 -15.83
N MET A 140 -4.93 13.53 -16.02
CA MET A 140 -4.65 12.23 -15.39
C MET A 140 -4.44 12.34 -13.88
N MET A 141 -3.71 13.35 -13.40
CA MET A 141 -3.53 13.60 -11.95
C MET A 141 -4.86 13.71 -11.21
N LYS A 142 -5.88 14.27 -11.86
CA LYS A 142 -7.22 14.47 -11.30
C LYS A 142 -8.22 13.35 -11.57
N ARG A 143 -7.86 12.36 -12.39
CA ARG A 143 -8.70 11.17 -12.60
C ARG A 143 -8.39 10.09 -11.58
N ILE A 144 -7.15 10.06 -11.09
CA ILE A 144 -6.66 9.07 -10.13
C ILE A 144 -7.08 9.43 -8.69
N HIS A 145 -7.37 10.70 -8.41
CA HIS A 145 -7.94 11.18 -7.15
C HIS A 145 -9.44 11.43 -7.29
#